data_AF-A0A7C5JVI4-F1
#
_entry.id   AF-A0A7C5JVI4-F1
#
_cell.length_a   1.000
_cell.length_b   1.000
_cell.length_c   1.000
_cell.angle_alpha   90.00
_cell.angle_beta   90.00
_cell.angle_gamma   90.00
#
_symmetry.space_group_name_H-M   'P 1'
#
loop_
_entity.id
_entity.type
_entity.pdbx_description
1 polymer ?
#
loop_
_entity_poly.entity_id
_entity_poly.type
_entity_poly.pdbx_seq_one_letter_code
_entity_poly.pdbx_strand_id
1 'polypeptide(L)'
;MSIHLRFIAGLALGLAVGLLYGWVLSPVRYVDTSPNVLREDFRSDYVLMTAEAYGAEEDLARARMRLAALGSEPPLNYVVAAIDYGLESGYSPSDLQTLNRLAVDLRASPANPEIRAP
;
A
#
# COMPACT_ATOMS: atom_id res chain seq x y z
N MET A 1 46.95 -36.40 6.98
CA MET A 1 46.29 -35.20 7.53
C MET A 1 46.10 -34.12 6.45
N SER A 2 45.52 -34.43 5.29
CA SER A 2 45.39 -33.46 4.18
C SER A 2 44.05 -33.55 3.43
N ILE A 3 43.31 -34.66 3.60
CA ILE A 3 41.99 -34.86 2.98
C ILE A 3 40.93 -33.96 3.61
N HIS A 4 40.98 -33.77 4.93
CA HIS A 4 40.04 -32.92 5.67
C HIS A 4 40.16 -31.45 5.24
N LEU A 5 41.38 -30.98 4.94
CA LEU A 5 41.60 -29.60 4.48
C LEU A 5 40.96 -29.34 3.11
N ARG A 6 41.05 -30.31 2.19
CA ARG A 6 40.43 -30.22 0.86
C ARG A 6 38.91 -30.23 0.95
N PHE A 7 38.36 -31.03 1.84
CA PHE A 7 36.93 -31.08 2.10
C PHE A 7 36.40 -29.75 2.67
N ILE A 8 37.09 -29.19 3.68
CA ILE A 8 36.72 -27.92 4.29
C ILE A 8 36.83 -26.77 3.27
N ALA A 9 37.87 -26.77 2.44
CA ALA A 9 38.05 -25.75 1.39
C ALA A 9 36.92 -25.78 0.35
N GLY A 10 36.50 -26.97 -0.08
CA GLY A 10 35.38 -27.13 -1.02
C GLY A 10 34.05 -26.66 -0.41
N LEU A 11 33.81 -26.99 0.86
CA LEU A 11 32.62 -26.55 1.60
C LEU A 11 32.58 -25.03 1.76
N ALA A 12 33.70 -24.42 2.14
CA ALA A 12 33.81 -22.97 2.27
C ALA A 12 33.58 -22.25 0.93
N LEU A 13 34.12 -22.79 -0.16
CA LEU A 13 33.93 -22.23 -1.50
C LEU A 13 32.46 -22.32 -1.94
N GLY A 14 31.81 -23.47 -1.74
CA GLY A 14 30.40 -23.66 -2.07
C GLY A 14 29.48 -22.73 -1.27
N LEU A 15 29.76 -22.57 0.02
CA LEU A 15 29.03 -21.62 0.88
C LEU A 15 29.23 -20.17 0.42
N ALA A 16 30.46 -19.77 0.12
CA ALA A 16 30.76 -18.41 -0.34
C ALA A 16 30.01 -18.09 -1.64
N VAL A 17 30.00 -19.02 -2.61
CA VAL A 17 29.30 -18.85 -3.88
C VAL A 17 27.78 -18.84 -3.70
N GLY A 18 27.23 -19.74 -2.89
CA GLY A 18 25.79 -19.79 -2.60
C GLY A 18 25.29 -18.53 -1.89
N LEU A 19 26.07 -17.99 -0.96
CA LEU A 19 25.74 -16.75 -0.25
C LEU A 19 25.79 -15.54 -1.19
N LEU A 20 26.84 -15.44 -2.02
CA LEU A 20 26.97 -14.40 -3.04
C LEU A 20 25.80 -14.40 -4.01
N TYR A 21 25.41 -15.59 -4.48
CA TYR A 21 24.31 -15.75 -5.42
C TYR A 21 22.97 -15.38 -4.77
N GLY A 22 22.71 -15.86 -3.55
CA GLY A 22 21.51 -15.55 -2.78
C GLY A 22 21.38 -14.06 -2.45
N TRP A 23 22.50 -13.35 -2.24
CA TRP A 23 22.49 -11.94 -1.87
C TRP A 23 22.42 -10.99 -3.08
N VAL A 24 23.08 -11.31 -4.20
CA VAL A 24 23.21 -10.40 -5.35
C VAL A 24 22.10 -10.58 -6.39
N LEU A 25 21.65 -11.82 -6.67
CA LEU A 25 20.61 -12.06 -7.68
C LEU A 25 19.19 -12.03 -7.12
N SER A 26 19.03 -12.29 -5.82
CA SER A 26 17.76 -12.21 -5.13
C SER A 26 17.87 -11.24 -3.97
N PRO A 27 18.00 -9.93 -4.21
CA PRO A 27 17.81 -8.97 -3.13
C PRO A 27 16.47 -9.32 -2.49
N VAL A 28 16.48 -9.56 -1.18
CA VAL A 28 15.25 -9.77 -0.41
C VAL A 28 14.46 -8.49 -0.56
N ARG A 29 13.59 -8.42 -1.56
CA ARG A 29 12.49 -7.48 -1.53
C ARG A 29 11.70 -7.93 -0.31
N TYR A 30 11.80 -7.14 0.75
CA TYR A 30 10.78 -7.11 1.78
C TYR A 30 9.49 -6.73 1.04
N VAL A 31 8.86 -7.73 0.42
CA VAL A 31 7.45 -7.62 0.12
C VAL A 31 6.86 -7.68 1.51
N ASP A 32 6.41 -6.54 2.03
CA ASP A 32 5.86 -6.38 3.36
C ASP A 32 4.70 -7.36 3.59
N THR A 33 5.03 -8.60 3.93
CA THR A 33 4.10 -9.60 4.45
C THR A 33 3.95 -9.36 5.94
N SER A 34 3.50 -8.17 6.31
CA SER A 34 3.14 -7.82 7.69
C SER A 34 1.66 -8.14 7.93
N PRO A 35 1.32 -9.17 8.74
CA PRO A 35 -0.05 -9.57 9.03
C PRO A 35 -0.53 -8.90 10.33
N ASN A 36 -0.62 -7.57 10.36
CA ASN A 36 -1.02 -6.85 11.60
C ASN A 36 -1.83 -5.57 11.38
N VAL A 37 -1.64 -4.84 10.29
CA VAL A 37 -2.42 -3.61 10.04
C VAL A 37 -3.00 -3.78 8.65
N LEU A 38 -4.34 -3.76 8.54
CA LEU A 38 -5.11 -3.92 7.29
C LEU A 38 -4.24 -3.62 6.07
N ARG A 39 -3.80 -4.67 5.37
CA ARG A 39 -2.78 -4.59 4.29
C ARG A 39 -3.19 -3.47 3.34
N GLU A 40 -2.21 -2.73 2.83
CA GLU A 40 -2.42 -1.54 2.00
C GLU A 40 -3.32 -1.81 0.78
N ASP A 41 -3.31 -3.06 0.30
CA ASP A 41 -4.25 -3.60 -0.69
C ASP A 41 -5.73 -3.46 -0.23
N PHE A 42 -6.09 -3.98 0.94
CA PHE A 42 -7.45 -3.94 1.47
C PHE A 42 -7.94 -2.53 1.79
N ARG A 43 -7.03 -1.63 2.21
CA ARG A 43 -7.40 -0.22 2.41
C ARG A 43 -7.70 0.45 1.08
N SER A 44 -6.84 0.23 0.09
CA SER A 44 -7.01 0.81 -1.24
C SER A 44 -8.27 0.29 -1.91
N ASP A 45 -8.58 -1.00 -1.76
CA ASP A 45 -9.82 -1.60 -2.25
C ASP A 45 -11.07 -1.02 -1.53
N TYR A 46 -11.03 -0.85 -0.21
CA TYR A 46 -12.13 -0.22 0.52
C TYR A 46 -12.34 1.26 0.13
N VAL A 47 -11.24 1.98 -0.11
CA VAL A 47 -11.28 3.36 -0.59
C VAL A 47 -11.86 3.42 -2.01
N LEU A 48 -11.49 2.49 -2.89
CA LEU A 48 -12.06 2.37 -4.24
C LEU A 48 -13.56 2.10 -4.17
N MET A 49 -14.01 1.12 -3.37
CA MET A 49 -15.44 0.85 -3.16
C MET A 49 -16.18 2.09 -2.62
N THR A 50 -15.54 2.85 -1.74
CA THR A 50 -16.11 4.10 -1.22
C THR A 50 -16.23 5.16 -2.30
N ALA A 51 -15.25 5.25 -3.21
CA ALA A 51 -15.26 6.16 -4.35
C ALA A 51 -16.31 5.78 -5.40
N GLU A 52 -16.50 4.49 -5.66
CA GLU A 52 -17.57 3.99 -6.52
C GLU A 52 -18.96 4.29 -5.94
N ALA A 53 -19.15 4.00 -4.64
CA ALA A 53 -20.40 4.32 -3.95
C ALA A 53 -20.69 5.83 -3.96
N TYR A 54 -19.65 6.65 -3.79
CA TYR A 54 -19.76 8.10 -3.96
C TYR A 54 -20.16 8.49 -5.38
N GLY A 55 -19.59 7.85 -6.41
CA GLY A 55 -19.97 8.11 -7.80
C GLY A 55 -21.44 7.80 -8.11
N ALA A 56 -22.05 6.87 -7.37
CA ALA A 56 -23.47 6.51 -7.51
C ALA A 56 -24.41 7.36 -6.63
N GLU A 57 -24.00 7.65 -5.39
CA GLU A 57 -24.83 8.37 -4.40
C GLU A 57 -24.64 9.90 -4.46
N GLU A 58 -23.51 10.38 -4.99
CA GLU A 58 -23.01 11.77 -4.96
C GLU A 58 -22.98 12.41 -3.56
N ASP A 59 -22.99 11.58 -2.50
CA ASP A 59 -22.97 12.01 -1.10
C ASP A 59 -21.53 12.05 -0.54
N LEU A 60 -20.92 13.22 -0.63
CA LEU A 60 -19.55 13.44 -0.16
C LEU A 60 -19.45 13.38 1.38
N ALA A 61 -20.53 13.63 2.12
CA ALA A 61 -20.51 13.53 3.59
C ALA A 61 -20.46 12.06 4.02
N ARG A 62 -21.22 11.19 3.37
CA ARG A 62 -21.13 9.74 3.60
C ARG A 62 -19.79 9.15 3.18
N ALA A 63 -19.23 9.59 2.05
CA ALA A 63 -17.89 9.17 1.64
C ALA A 63 -16.85 9.50 2.72
N ARG A 64 -16.88 10.71 3.30
CA ARG A 64 -16.00 11.09 4.41
C ARG A 64 -16.20 10.22 5.65
N MET A 65 -17.44 9.92 6.03
CA MET A 65 -17.74 9.06 7.18
C MET A 65 -17.18 7.64 6.98
N ARG A 66 -17.34 7.08 5.77
CA ARG A 66 -16.79 5.76 5.40
C ARG A 66 -15.26 5.77 5.46
N LEU A 67 -14.61 6.82 4.96
CA LEU A 67 -13.15 6.97 5.00
C LEU A 67 -12.63 7.19 6.44
N ALA A 68 -13.37 7.90 7.29
CA ALA A 68 -13.01 8.10 8.69
C ALA A 68 -13.01 6.79 9.51
N ALA A 69 -13.65 5.72 9.03
CA ALA A 69 -13.57 4.40 9.65
C ALA A 69 -12.18 3.77 9.51
N LEU A 70 -11.35 4.24 8.57
CA LEU A 70 -9.98 3.75 8.35
C LEU A 70 -8.97 4.32 9.38
N GLY A 71 -9.37 5.34 10.16
CA GLY A 71 -8.56 5.92 11.21
C GLY A 71 -8.67 7.44 11.29
N SER A 72 -7.67 8.06 11.88
CA SER A 72 -7.66 9.49 12.24
C SER A 72 -7.05 10.41 11.19
N GLU A 73 -6.55 9.88 10.08
CA GLU A 73 -6.02 10.71 8.99
C GLU A 73 -7.15 11.45 8.27
N PRO A 74 -6.86 12.60 7.65
CA PRO A 74 -7.81 13.26 6.75
C PRO A 74 -8.31 12.29 5.66
N PRO A 75 -9.63 12.29 5.33
CA PRO A 75 -10.19 11.43 4.28
C PRO A 75 -9.44 11.51 2.95
N LEU A 76 -8.94 12.70 2.58
CA LEU A 76 -8.16 12.91 1.36
C LEU A 76 -6.86 12.07 1.34
N ASN A 77 -6.19 11.89 2.47
CA ASN A 77 -4.92 11.17 2.53
C ASN A 77 -5.11 9.69 2.19
N TYR A 78 -6.21 9.09 2.63
CA TYR A 78 -6.57 7.71 2.26
C TYR A 78 -6.82 7.57 0.75
N VAL A 79 -7.46 8.56 0.14
CA VAL A 79 -7.73 8.54 -1.32
C VAL A 79 -6.45 8.73 -2.12
N VAL A 80 -5.55 9.63 -1.71
CA VAL A 80 -4.26 9.82 -2.37
C VAL A 80 -3.41 8.55 -2.27
N ALA A 81 -3.34 7.93 -1.09
CA ALA A 81 -2.62 6.67 -0.89
C ALA A 81 -3.18 5.55 -1.78
N ALA A 82 -4.51 5.45 -1.93
CA ALA A 82 -5.12 4.46 -2.82
C ALA A 82 -4.83 4.72 -4.31
N ILE A 83 -4.67 5.99 -4.72
CA ILE A 83 -4.26 6.34 -6.09
C ILE A 83 -2.81 5.91 -6.32
N ASP A 84 -1.90 6.22 -5.39
CA ASP A 84 -0.48 5.85 -5.49
C ASP A 84 -0.33 4.32 -5.54
N TYR A 85 -1.00 3.60 -4.63
CA TYR A 85 -1.06 2.14 -4.63
C TYR A 85 -1.63 1.58 -5.94
N GLY A 86 -2.70 2.18 -6.46
CA GLY A 86 -3.32 1.76 -7.71
C GLY A 86 -2.42 1.93 -8.94
N LEU A 87 -1.58 2.98 -8.97
CA LEU A 87 -0.58 3.19 -10.02
C LEU A 87 0.51 2.12 -9.99
N GLU A 88 0.96 1.72 -8.79
CA GLU A 88 1.97 0.68 -8.62
C GLU A 88 1.42 -0.73 -8.87
N SER A 89 0.15 -0.96 -8.52
CA SER A 89 -0.51 -2.27 -8.57
C SER A 89 -1.24 -2.54 -9.90
N GLY A 90 -1.30 -1.56 -10.80
CA GLY A 90 -1.88 -1.71 -12.14
C GLY A 90 -3.41 -1.64 -12.18
N TYR A 91 -4.02 -0.77 -11.37
CA TYR A 91 -5.45 -0.50 -11.41
C TYR A 91 -5.90 -0.03 -12.80
N SER A 92 -7.17 -0.28 -13.12
CA SER A 92 -7.72 0.14 -14.40
C SER A 92 -7.80 1.68 -14.48
N PRO A 93 -7.73 2.27 -15.70
CA PRO A 93 -7.88 3.71 -15.85
C PRO A 93 -9.19 4.27 -15.29
N SER A 94 -10.28 3.48 -15.34
CA SER A 94 -11.58 3.85 -14.77
C SER A 94 -11.56 3.92 -13.24
N ASP A 95 -10.84 3.00 -12.59
CA ASP A 95 -10.75 2.97 -11.13
C ASP A 95 -9.93 4.17 -10.63
N LEU A 96 -8.80 4.44 -11.29
CA LEU A 96 -7.98 5.62 -11.01
C LEU A 96 -8.76 6.92 -11.26
N GLN A 97 -9.58 6.98 -12.31
CA GLN A 97 -10.44 8.13 -12.57
C GLN A 97 -11.50 8.31 -11.47
N THR A 98 -12.07 7.21 -10.99
CA THR A 98 -13.07 7.20 -9.91
C THR A 98 -12.46 7.70 -8.59
N LEU A 99 -11.29 7.20 -8.21
CA LEU A 99 -10.53 7.67 -7.06
C LEU A 99 -10.16 9.15 -7.20
N ASN A 100 -9.69 9.58 -8.38
CA ASN A 100 -9.29 10.95 -8.62
C ASN A 100 -10.47 11.93 -8.54
N ARG A 101 -11.66 11.54 -9.02
CA ARG A 101 -12.89 12.33 -8.86
C ARG A 101 -13.19 12.59 -7.38
N LEU A 102 -13.17 11.53 -6.57
CA LEU A 102 -13.37 11.67 -5.12
C LEU A 102 -12.28 12.57 -4.48
N ALA A 103 -11.01 12.43 -4.89
CA ALA A 103 -9.92 13.26 -4.38
C ALA A 103 -10.11 14.75 -4.70
N VAL A 104 -10.54 15.08 -5.92
CA VAL A 104 -10.82 16.46 -6.35
C VAL A 104 -11.96 17.06 -5.52
N ASP A 105 -13.05 16.31 -5.33
CA ASP A 105 -14.22 16.80 -4.59
C ASP A 105 -13.91 16.99 -3.08
N LEU A 106 -13.09 16.10 -2.50
CA LEU A 106 -12.59 16.24 -1.13
C LEU A 106 -11.65 17.45 -0.97
N ARG A 107 -10.85 17.79 -1.99
CA ARG A 107 -9.99 18.99 -2.00
C ARG A 107 -10.81 20.27 -2.14
N ALA A 108 -11.85 20.26 -2.97
CA ALA A 108 -12.74 21.40 -3.17
C ALA A 108 -13.59 21.69 -1.92
N SER A 109 -13.90 20.65 -1.14
CA SER A 109 -14.65 20.74 0.11
C SER A 109 -13.83 20.13 1.25
N PRO A 110 -12.79 20.83 1.76
CA PRO A 110 -12.06 20.35 2.92
C PRO A 110 -13.01 20.27 4.12
N ALA A 111 -12.92 19.19 4.90
CA ALA A 111 -13.70 19.07 6.13
C ALA A 111 -13.32 20.24 7.06
N ASN A 112 -14.25 21.17 7.28
CA ASN A 112 -14.02 22.33 8.14
C ASN A 112 -13.65 21.86 9.56
N PRO A 113 -12.48 22.21 10.12
CA PRO A 113 -12.08 21.80 11.47
C PRO A 113 -12.92 22.42 12.60
N GLU A 114 -13.91 23.28 12.30
CA GLU A 114 -14.69 24.02 13.32
C GLU A 114 -15.75 23.20 14.10
N ILE A 115 -15.92 21.89 13.85
CA ILE A 115 -16.89 21.05 14.60
C ILE A 115 -16.18 20.20 15.70
N ARG A 116 -15.08 20.71 16.25
CA ARG A 116 -14.50 20.16 17.50
C ARG A 116 -13.83 21.25 18.34
N ALA A 117 -14.64 22.10 18.98
CA ALA A 117 -14.29 22.68 20.26
C ALA A 117 -15.59 22.93 21.07
N PRO A 118 -15.80 22.25 22.20
CA PRO A 118 -16.80 22.67 23.19
C PRO A 118 -16.35 23.96 23.91
#